data_AF-A0A926GPR8-F1
#
_entry.id   AF-A0A926GPR8-F1
#
_cell.length_a   1.000
_cell.length_b   1.000
_cell.length_c   1.000
_cell.angle_alpha   90.00
_cell.angle_beta   90.00
_cell.angle_gamma   90.00
#
_symmetry.space_group_name_H-M   'P 1'
#
loop_
_entity.id
_entity.type
_entity.pdbx_description
1 polymer ?
#
loop_
_entity_poly.entity_id
_entity_poly.type
_entity_poly.pdbx_seq_one_letter_code
_entity_poly.pdbx_strand_id
1 'polypeptide(L)'
;MNKTSPAVVGPVFRLSVPVTEEAAYEAVAEYLAQSTQHMELVIHQKPEFGLWVYYYQSARYLRTDDISWALAGNGPILLDTTTGEAFLTGTAEPPGHYVSAYIRSRASRSGTDTTSEK
;
A
#
# COMPACT_ATOMS: atom_id res chain seq x y z
N MET A 1 26.04 -5.03 -7.53
CA MET A 1 24.91 -5.99 -7.50
C MET A 1 23.62 -5.18 -7.63
N ASN A 2 23.02 -5.09 -8.82
CA ASN A 2 21.73 -4.41 -9.00
C ASN A 2 20.62 -5.46 -8.93
N LYS A 3 20.04 -5.63 -7.74
CA LYS A 3 18.71 -6.22 -7.60
C LYS A 3 17.78 -5.09 -7.17
N THR A 4 17.23 -4.37 -8.14
CA THR A 4 16.07 -3.51 -7.87
C THR A 4 14.92 -4.45 -7.53
N SER A 5 14.69 -4.66 -6.22
CA SER A 5 13.43 -5.26 -5.77
C SER A 5 12.28 -4.48 -6.40
N PRO A 6 11.22 -5.15 -6.86
CA PRO A 6 10.08 -4.45 -7.43
C PRO A 6 9.59 -3.40 -6.42
N ALA A 7 9.39 -2.17 -6.89
CA ALA A 7 8.98 -1.05 -6.04
C ALA A 7 7.65 -1.34 -5.30
N VAL A 8 6.86 -2.27 -5.83
CA VAL A 8 5.52 -2.63 -5.35
C VAL A 8 5.36 -4.15 -5.45
N VAL A 9 4.81 -4.78 -4.41
CA VAL A 9 4.53 -6.22 -4.31
C VAL A 9 3.02 -6.41 -4.16
N GLY A 10 2.38 -7.12 -5.08
CA GLY A 10 0.93 -7.35 -5.07
C GLY A 10 0.27 -7.16 -6.43
N PRO A 11 -1.06 -7.36 -6.53
CA PRO A 11 -2.01 -7.00 -5.47
C PRO A 11 -2.13 -8.02 -4.32
N VAL A 12 -2.26 -7.55 -3.09
CA VAL A 12 -2.44 -8.38 -1.87
C VAL A 12 -3.90 -8.62 -1.52
N PHE A 13 -4.79 -7.72 -1.93
CA PHE A 13 -6.24 -7.93 -1.95
C PHE A 13 -6.88 -6.97 -2.95
N ARG A 14 -8.19 -7.16 -3.20
CA ARG A 14 -8.98 -6.31 -4.07
C ARG A 14 -10.37 -6.04 -3.49
N LEU A 15 -10.79 -4.79 -3.54
CA LEU A 15 -12.14 -4.34 -3.18
C LEU A 15 -13.01 -4.13 -4.43
N SER A 16 -14.32 -4.24 -4.25
CA SER A 16 -15.29 -3.77 -5.25
C SER A 16 -15.26 -2.24 -5.35
N VAL A 17 -15.52 -1.72 -6.55
CA VAL A 17 -15.61 -0.28 -6.81
C VAL A 17 -17.08 0.16 -6.85
N PRO A 18 -17.42 1.39 -6.39
CA PRO A 18 -16.51 2.42 -5.88
C PRO A 18 -15.98 2.08 -4.47
N VAL A 19 -14.68 2.34 -4.26
CA VAL A 19 -14.05 2.16 -2.94
C VAL A 19 -14.36 3.37 -2.07
N THR A 20 -15.10 3.16 -0.98
CA THR A 20 -15.32 4.19 0.05
C THR A 20 -14.12 4.26 0.98
N GLU A 21 -13.94 5.40 1.66
CA GLU A 21 -12.90 5.58 2.68
C GLU A 21 -13.01 4.55 3.81
N GLU A 22 -14.24 4.29 4.28
CA GLU A 22 -14.54 3.31 5.33
C GLU A 22 -14.17 1.89 4.90
N ALA A 23 -14.63 1.45 3.73
CA ALA A 23 -14.32 0.11 3.22
C ALA A 23 -12.81 -0.07 2.95
N ALA A 24 -12.13 0.99 2.48
CA ALA A 24 -10.69 1.01 2.31
C ALA A 24 -9.95 0.82 3.64
N TYR A 25 -10.35 1.59 4.67
CA TYR A 25 -9.75 1.50 5.99
C TYR A 25 -9.99 0.14 6.64
N GLU A 26 -11.22 -0.37 6.62
CA GLU A 26 -11.58 -1.67 7.20
C GLU A 26 -10.76 -2.80 6.56
N ALA A 27 -10.68 -2.83 5.23
CA ALA A 27 -9.93 -3.86 4.53
C ALA A 27 -8.43 -3.83 4.84
N VAL A 28 -7.83 -2.63 4.91
CA VAL A 28 -6.42 -2.50 5.28
C VAL A 28 -6.20 -2.88 6.74
N ALA A 29 -7.08 -2.45 7.65
CA ALA A 29 -6.99 -2.79 9.06
C ALA A 29 -7.12 -4.30 9.28
N GLU A 30 -8.05 -4.96 8.59
CA GLU A 30 -8.22 -6.41 8.64
C GLU A 30 -6.96 -7.13 8.10
N TYR A 31 -6.46 -6.70 6.94
CA TYR A 31 -5.23 -7.24 6.36
C TYR A 31 -4.03 -7.13 7.31
N LEU A 32 -3.86 -5.97 7.95
CA LEU A 32 -2.79 -5.76 8.93
C LEU A 32 -3.00 -6.63 10.18
N ALA A 33 -4.22 -6.72 10.70
CA ALA A 33 -4.54 -7.53 11.87
C ALA A 33 -4.21 -9.03 11.67
N GLN A 34 -4.38 -9.55 10.45
CA GLN A 34 -4.01 -10.93 10.11
C GLN A 34 -2.49 -11.16 10.14
N SER A 35 -1.69 -10.14 9.77
CA SER A 35 -0.22 -10.27 9.64
C SER A 35 0.56 -9.90 10.91
N THR A 36 0.00 -9.05 11.79
CA THR A 36 0.69 -8.54 12.99
C THR A 36 0.12 -9.08 14.29
N GLN A 37 -0.48 -10.29 14.27
CA GLN A 37 -1.24 -10.89 15.37
C GLN A 37 -0.78 -10.45 16.77
N HIS A 38 -1.74 -10.02 17.60
CA HIS A 38 -1.55 -9.56 18.99
C HIS A 38 -0.87 -8.20 19.18
N MET A 39 -0.62 -7.43 18.13
CA MET A 39 -0.09 -6.07 18.25
C MET A 39 -1.14 -4.99 18.04
N GLU A 40 -1.13 -3.98 18.92
CA GLU A 40 -1.91 -2.76 18.74
C GLU A 40 -1.21 -1.88 17.69
N LEU A 41 -1.93 -1.53 16.62
CA LEU A 41 -1.40 -0.71 15.53
C LEU A 41 -1.97 0.70 15.56
N VAL A 42 -1.12 1.68 15.26
CA VAL A 42 -1.54 3.00 14.81
C VAL A 42 -1.49 3.01 13.30
N ILE A 43 -2.61 3.33 12.66
CA ILE A 43 -2.75 3.41 11.21
C ILE A 43 -3.04 4.86 10.84
N HIS A 44 -2.25 5.41 9.93
CA HIS A 44 -2.47 6.73 9.33
C HIS A 44 -2.72 6.56 7.83
N GLN A 45 -3.77 7.20 7.32
CA GLN A 45 -4.09 7.20 5.89
C GLN A 45 -3.97 8.59 5.29
N LYS A 46 -3.61 8.65 4.02
CA LYS A 46 -3.55 9.89 3.23
C LYS A 46 -4.04 9.62 1.80
N PRO A 47 -4.91 10.47 1.23
CA PRO A 47 -5.25 10.40 -0.18
C PRO A 47 -4.13 11.00 -1.04
N GLU A 48 -3.74 10.35 -2.13
CA GLU A 48 -2.68 10.81 -3.02
C GLU A 48 -2.93 10.33 -4.47
N PHE A 49 -3.26 11.25 -5.38
CA PHE A 49 -3.45 10.97 -6.82
C PHE A 49 -4.38 9.79 -7.16
N GLY A 50 -5.51 9.66 -6.45
CA GLY A 50 -6.44 8.54 -6.65
C GLY A 50 -5.99 7.24 -6.00
N LEU A 51 -5.04 7.32 -5.05
CA LEU A 51 -4.66 6.24 -4.14
C LEU A 51 -5.03 6.64 -2.71
N TRP A 52 -5.35 5.63 -1.91
CA TRP A 52 -5.18 5.72 -0.47
C TRP A 52 -3.82 5.14 -0.09
N VAL A 53 -3.02 5.91 0.64
CA VAL A 53 -1.71 5.50 1.15
C VAL A 53 -1.81 5.30 2.65
N TYR A 54 -1.53 4.07 3.10
CA TYR A 54 -1.60 3.69 4.50
C TYR A 54 -0.21 3.49 5.08
N TYR A 55 0.01 4.13 6.23
CA TYR A 55 1.19 4.00 7.06
C TYR A 55 0.77 3.34 8.37
N TYR A 56 1.62 2.48 8.91
CA TYR A 56 1.30 1.77 10.13
C TYR A 56 2.55 1.48 10.95
N GLN A 57 2.36 1.46 12.26
CA GLN A 57 3.39 1.11 13.22
C GLN A 57 2.74 0.58 14.52
N SER A 58 3.49 -0.21 15.27
CA SER A 58 3.15 -0.61 16.63
C SER A 58 2.91 0.59 17.52
N ALA A 59 1.73 0.67 18.12
CA ALA A 59 1.37 1.71 19.08
C ALA A 59 2.32 1.70 20.28
N ARG A 60 2.79 0.51 20.69
CA ARG A 60 3.75 0.36 21.78
C ARG A 60 5.10 0.98 21.43
N TYR A 61 5.63 0.69 20.24
CA TYR A 61 6.86 1.32 19.76
C TYR A 61 6.75 2.85 19.78
N LEU A 62 5.67 3.41 19.21
CA LEU A 62 5.47 4.86 19.17
C LEU A 62 5.39 5.52 20.55
N ARG A 63 4.92 4.78 21.58
CA ARG A 63 4.85 5.28 22.96
C ARG A 63 6.15 5.12 23.73
N THR A 64 6.88 4.03 23.51
CA THR A 64 8.02 3.64 24.37
C THR A 64 9.37 3.87 23.73
N ASP A 65 9.44 4.09 22.41
CA ASP A 65 10.67 4.15 21.61
C ASP A 65 11.56 2.90 21.74
N ASP A 66 10.98 1.79 22.21
CA ASP A 66 11.68 0.51 22.34
C ASP A 66 11.59 -0.25 21.02
N ILE A 67 12.71 -0.27 20.30
CA ILE A 67 12.86 -0.88 18.99
C ILE A 67 12.42 -2.34 18.93
N SER A 68 12.40 -3.07 20.05
CA SER A 68 11.92 -4.44 20.12
C SER A 68 10.43 -4.56 19.78
N TRP A 69 9.68 -3.45 19.85
CA TRP A 69 8.28 -3.37 19.47
C TRP A 69 8.06 -2.78 18.08
N ALA A 70 9.12 -2.38 17.37
CA ALA A 70 8.98 -1.84 16.02
C ALA A 70 8.59 -2.95 15.03
N LEU A 71 7.67 -2.63 14.12
CA LEU A 71 7.33 -3.50 13.00
C LEU A 71 8.48 -3.56 12.00
N ALA A 72 8.92 -4.77 11.69
CA ALA A 72 9.81 -5.02 10.57
C ALA A 72 9.03 -5.00 9.25
N GLY A 73 9.54 -4.28 8.24
CA GLY A 73 8.95 -4.27 6.89
C GLY A 73 7.64 -3.50 6.78
N ASN A 74 7.42 -2.47 7.62
CA ASN A 74 6.22 -1.63 7.63
C ASN A 74 6.15 -0.63 6.46
N GLY A 75 6.45 -1.08 5.24
CA GLY A 75 6.32 -0.29 4.03
C GLY A 75 4.86 0.13 3.81
N PRO A 76 4.62 1.33 3.25
CA PRO A 76 3.27 1.81 2.96
C PRO A 76 2.43 0.81 2.15
N ILE A 77 1.12 0.79 2.40
CA ILE A 77 0.16 0.07 1.55
C ILE A 77 -0.50 1.08 0.61
N LEU A 78 -0.48 0.78 -0.69
CA LEU A 78 -1.10 1.59 -1.73
C LEU A 78 -2.41 0.93 -2.16
N LEU A 79 -3.55 1.58 -1.99
CA LEU A 79 -4.85 1.13 -2.48
C LEU A 79 -5.32 2.03 -3.60
N ASP A 80 -5.46 1.49 -4.81
CA ASP A 80 -5.97 2.24 -5.96
C ASP A 80 -7.50 2.27 -5.93
N THR A 81 -8.07 3.46 -5.75
CA THR A 81 -9.53 3.61 -5.61
C THR A 81 -10.29 3.35 -6.91
N THR A 82 -9.60 3.31 -8.06
CA THR A 82 -10.21 3.07 -9.37
C THR A 82 -10.22 1.61 -9.77
N THR A 83 -9.24 0.82 -9.30
CA THR A 83 -9.19 -0.62 -9.59
C THR A 83 -9.62 -1.48 -8.39
N GLY A 84 -9.63 -0.89 -7.20
CA GLY A 84 -9.84 -1.57 -5.92
C GLY A 84 -8.64 -2.37 -5.44
N GLU A 85 -7.50 -2.33 -6.14
CA GLU A 85 -6.35 -3.17 -5.87
C GLU A 85 -5.44 -2.55 -4.80
N ALA A 86 -5.07 -3.35 -3.79
CA ALA A 86 -4.11 -2.98 -2.76
C ALA A 86 -2.75 -3.60 -3.01
N PHE A 87 -1.68 -2.85 -2.76
CA PHE A 87 -0.31 -3.29 -2.97
C PHE A 87 0.58 -2.96 -1.77
N LEU A 88 1.47 -3.89 -1.43
CA LEU A 88 2.55 -3.65 -0.47
C LEU A 88 3.70 -2.92 -1.14
N THR A 89 4.46 -2.18 -0.35
CA THR A 89 5.71 -1.55 -0.78
C THR A 89 6.86 -1.98 0.12
N GLY A 90 8.08 -1.68 -0.31
CA GLY A 90 9.27 -1.89 0.52
C GLY A 90 9.49 -0.76 1.52
N THR A 91 10.58 -0.86 2.26
CA THR A 91 11.10 0.19 3.16
C THR A 91 12.44 0.75 2.70
N ALA A 92 12.88 0.38 1.49
CA ALA A 92 14.19 0.77 0.94
C ALA A 92 14.20 2.22 0.40
N GLU A 93 13.03 2.76 0.06
CA GLU A 93 12.86 4.09 -0.52
C GLU A 93 11.80 4.89 0.25
N PRO A 94 11.80 6.23 0.17
CA PRO A 94 10.75 7.05 0.76
C PRO A 94 9.36 6.78 0.14
N PRO A 95 8.26 6.99 0.87
CA PRO A 95 6.91 6.70 0.38
C PRO A 95 6.56 7.31 -0.98
N GLY A 96 6.99 8.55 -1.22
CA GLY A 96 6.75 9.25 -2.49
C GLY A 96 7.39 8.56 -3.71
N HIS A 97 8.47 7.81 -3.52
CA HIS A 97 9.06 6.97 -4.56
C HIS A 97 8.06 5.91 -5.04
N TYR A 98 7.44 5.20 -4.09
CA TYR A 98 6.51 4.12 -4.38
C TYR A 98 5.22 4.61 -5.01
N VAL A 99 4.66 5.71 -4.51
CA VAL A 99 3.50 6.39 -5.11
C VAL A 99 3.79 6.79 -6.55
N SER A 100 4.93 7.43 -6.79
CA SER A 100 5.34 7.85 -8.14
C SER A 100 5.56 6.65 -9.07
N ALA A 101 6.18 5.58 -8.58
CA ALA A 101 6.39 4.35 -9.33
C ALA A 101 5.06 3.68 -9.71
N TYR A 102 4.11 3.63 -8.78
CA TYR A 102 2.77 3.10 -9.04
C TYR A 102 2.02 3.92 -10.09
N ILE A 103 2.03 5.26 -9.97
CA ILE A 103 1.34 6.15 -10.93
C ILE A 103 1.92 5.97 -12.34
N ARG A 104 3.25 5.88 -12.48
CA ARG A 104 3.89 5.59 -13.78
C ARG A 104 3.46 4.24 -14.34
N SER A 105 3.44 3.19 -13.52
CA SER A 105 3.04 1.84 -13.96
C SER A 105 1.57 1.78 -14.36
N ARG A 106 0.70 2.54 -13.68
CA ARG A 106 -0.72 2.67 -14.00
C ARG A 106 -0.92 3.35 -15.34
N ALA A 107 -0.22 4.46 -15.60
CA ALA A 107 -0.30 5.16 -16.88
C ALA A 107 0.11 4.26 -18.07
N SER A 108 1.13 3.41 -17.89
CA SER A 108 1.53 2.44 -18.92
C SER A 108 0.54 1.30 -19.15
N ARG A 109 -0.27 0.94 -18.14
CA ARG A 109 -1.30 -0.11 -18.24
C ARG A 109 -2.57 0.35 -18.97
N SER A 110 -2.83 1.66 -18.96
CA SER A 110 -3.98 2.26 -19.64
C SER A 110 -3.74 2.57 -21.13
N GLY A 111 -2.56 2.22 -21.68
CA GLY A 111 -2.14 2.56 -23.05
C GLY A 111 -2.22 1.42 -24.08
N THR A 112 -2.75 0.24 -23.73
CA THR A 112 -2.91 -0.88 -24.67
C THR A 112 -4.38 -1.16 -24.92
N ASP A 113 -5.08 -0.21 -25.54
CA ASP A 113 -6.36 -0.49 -26.19
C ASP A 113 -6.56 0.43 -27.39
N THR A 114 -5.71 0.29 -28.41
CA THR A 114 -6.00 0.84 -29.74
C THR A 114 -5.33 -0.02 -30.81
N THR A 115 -6.19 -0.72 -31.57
CA THR A 115 -6.00 -1.22 -32.94
C THR A 115 -5.16 -2.49 -33.14
N SER A 116 -5.88 -3.60 -33.37
CA SER A 116 -5.62 -4.44 -34.55
C SER A 116 -6.93 -5.08 -35.01
N GLU A 117 -7.65 -4.34 -35.84
CA GLU A 117 -8.56 -4.94 -36.82
C GLU A 117 -7.97 -4.61 -38.19
N LYS A 118 -7.42 -5.63 -38.84
CA LYS A 118 -7.15 -5.70 -40.27
C LYS A 118 -7.33 -7.14 -40.72
#